data_AF-A0A962VU14-F1
#
_entry.id   AF-A0A962VU14-F1
#
_cell.length_a   1.000
_cell.length_b   1.000
_cell.length_c   1.000
_cell.angle_alpha   90.00
_cell.angle_beta   90.00
_cell.angle_gamma   90.00
#
_symmetry.space_group_name_H-M   'P 1'
#
loop_
_entity.id
_entity.type
_entity.pdbx_description
1 polymer ?
#
loop_
_entity_poly.entity_id
_entity_poly.type
_entity_poly.pdbx_seq_one_letter_code
_entity_poly.pdbx_strand_id
1 'polypeptide(L)'
;VLVPVVVVAQIQLNMFRGQPASFATEAVAREVADRAIAYGFDQQLPPEQRQFLYLPFMHSETRADQERSVRLYEQPGLEDNLRYAHHHRDLIRRFGRFPHRNAIFGRVSTPDELAYLASSEAFHG
;
A
#
# COMPACT_ATOMS: atom_id res chain seq x y z
N VAL A 1 -4.46 4.43 -20.49
CA VAL A 1 -4.21 5.79 -19.95
C VAL A 1 -4.47 5.87 -18.42
N LEU A 2 -4.33 4.78 -17.64
CA LEU A 2 -4.74 4.73 -16.21
C LEU A 2 -3.58 4.85 -15.19
N VAL A 3 -2.34 4.89 -15.66
CA VAL A 3 -1.12 5.06 -14.85
C VAL A 3 -0.99 6.41 -14.12
N PRO A 4 -1.50 7.56 -14.62
CA PRO A 4 -1.20 8.86 -14.03
C PRO A 4 -1.65 9.02 -12.58
N VAL A 5 -2.84 8.52 -12.21
CA VAL A 5 -3.40 8.71 -10.86
C VAL A 5 -2.60 7.93 -9.81
N VAL A 6 -2.14 6.73 -10.16
CA VAL A 6 -1.30 5.89 -9.30
C VAL A 6 0.07 6.54 -9.09
N VAL A 7 0.66 7.08 -10.16
CA VAL A 7 1.93 7.81 -10.07
C VAL A 7 1.78 9.08 -9.25
N VAL A 8 0.68 9.82 -9.40
CA VAL A 8 0.38 11.00 -8.59
C VAL A 8 0.24 10.66 -7.10
N ALA A 9 -0.37 9.52 -6.76
CA ALA A 9 -0.43 9.06 -5.37
C ALA A 9 0.97 8.80 -4.79
N GLN A 10 1.87 8.18 -5.56
CA GLN A 10 3.27 8.00 -5.15
C GLN A 10 4.04 9.32 -5.03
N ILE A 11 3.76 10.27 -5.92
CA ILE A 11 4.33 11.63 -5.84
C ILE A 11 3.85 12.34 -4.57
N GLN A 12 2.56 12.23 -4.19
CA GLN A 12 2.05 12.86 -2.97
C GLN A 12 2.66 12.29 -1.69
N LEU A 13 2.87 10.97 -1.63
CA LEU A 13 3.56 10.33 -0.50
C LEU A 13 4.96 10.93 -0.28
N ASN A 14 5.65 11.31 -1.35
CA ASN A 14 6.95 11.97 -1.28
C ASN A 14 6.87 13.49 -1.05
N MET A 15 5.99 14.19 -1.75
CA MET A 15 5.87 15.66 -1.68
C MET A 15 5.37 16.16 -0.33
N PHE A 16 4.49 15.41 0.32
CA PHE A 16 3.88 15.79 1.60
C PHE A 16 4.39 14.96 2.78
N ARG A 17 5.54 14.28 2.63
CA ARG A 17 6.06 13.28 3.57
C ARG A 17 5.90 13.73 5.04
N GLY A 18 5.28 12.89 5.84
CA GLY A 18 5.01 13.14 7.26
C GLY A 18 3.76 13.99 7.54
N GLN A 19 2.99 14.38 6.52
CA GLN A 19 1.76 15.16 6.66
C GLN A 19 0.53 14.31 6.28
N PRO A 20 -0.66 14.59 6.83
CA PRO A 20 -1.89 13.90 6.44
C PRO A 20 -2.19 13.96 4.94
N ALA A 21 -1.78 15.06 4.29
CA ALA A 21 -1.94 15.28 2.86
C ALA A 21 -1.26 14.20 1.99
N SER A 22 -0.24 13.50 2.49
CA SER A 22 0.39 12.37 1.81
C SER A 22 -0.57 11.23 1.47
N PHE A 23 -1.67 11.09 2.22
CA PHE A 23 -2.62 9.99 2.07
C PHE A 23 -3.94 10.41 1.42
N ALA A 24 -4.08 11.68 1.03
CA ALA A 24 -5.35 12.25 0.56
C ALA A 24 -5.90 11.59 -0.71
N THR A 25 -5.04 11.00 -1.55
CA THR A 25 -5.42 10.37 -2.82
C THR A 25 -5.45 8.84 -2.78
N GLU A 26 -5.16 8.19 -1.65
CA GLU A 26 -5.08 6.73 -1.58
C GLU A 26 -6.40 6.04 -1.96
N ALA A 27 -7.54 6.58 -1.50
CA ALA A 27 -8.85 6.03 -1.85
C ALA A 27 -9.13 6.11 -3.36
N VAL A 28 -8.83 7.25 -3.99
CA VAL A 28 -9.02 7.47 -5.42
C VAL A 28 -8.07 6.59 -6.23
N ALA A 29 -6.81 6.47 -5.81
CA ALA A 29 -5.83 5.60 -6.46
C ALA A 29 -6.28 4.14 -6.45
N ARG A 30 -6.84 3.67 -5.33
CA ARG A 30 -7.39 2.31 -5.21
C ARG A 30 -8.60 2.09 -6.12
N GLU A 31 -9.52 3.05 -6.19
CA GLU A 31 -10.69 2.97 -7.08
C GLU A 31 -10.28 2.92 -8.56
N VAL A 32 -9.27 3.71 -8.95
CA VAL A 32 -8.71 3.69 -10.32
C VAL A 32 -8.03 2.36 -10.62
N ALA A 33 -7.22 1.84 -9.69
CA ALA A 33 -6.59 0.53 -9.81
C ALA A 33 -7.64 -0.59 -9.95
N ASP A 34 -8.72 -0.50 -9.19
CA ASP A 34 -9.85 -1.44 -9.27
C ASP A 34 -10.46 -1.51 -10.65
N ARG A 35 -10.81 -0.36 -11.22
CA ARG A 35 -11.35 -0.29 -12.57
C ARG A 35 -10.35 -0.82 -13.59
N ALA A 36 -9.08 -0.44 -13.47
CA ALA A 36 -8.05 -0.88 -14.42
C ALA A 36 -7.93 -2.41 -14.47
N ILE A 37 -7.94 -3.07 -13.31
CA ILE A 37 -7.90 -4.53 -13.20
C ILE A 37 -9.20 -5.16 -13.71
N ALA A 38 -10.36 -4.58 -13.38
CA ALA A 38 -11.66 -5.09 -13.85
C ALA A 38 -11.78 -5.08 -15.39
N TYR A 39 -11.13 -4.12 -16.06
CA TYR A 39 -11.04 -4.07 -17.53
C TYR A 39 -9.86 -4.87 -18.12
N GLY A 40 -9.06 -5.55 -17.29
CA GLY A 40 -7.90 -6.35 -17.73
C GLY A 40 -6.74 -5.52 -18.27
N PHE A 41 -6.66 -4.23 -17.95
CA PHE A 41 -5.57 -3.37 -18.43
C PHE A 41 -4.24 -3.67 -17.75
N ASP A 42 -4.25 -4.25 -16.56
CA ASP A 42 -3.06 -4.68 -15.84
C ASP A 42 -2.27 -5.76 -16.59
N GLN A 43 -2.97 -6.66 -17.29
CA GLN A 43 -2.37 -7.73 -18.09
C GLN A 43 -1.69 -7.22 -19.37
N GLN A 44 -2.00 -6.00 -19.80
CA GLN A 44 -1.38 -5.35 -20.96
C GLN A 44 -0.11 -4.58 -20.58
N LEU A 45 0.16 -4.41 -19.27
CA LEU A 45 1.34 -3.74 -18.77
C LEU A 45 2.49 -4.75 -18.56
N PRO A 46 3.74 -4.33 -18.82
CA PRO A 46 4.88 -5.12 -18.40
C PRO A 46 4.98 -5.15 -16.85
N PRO A 47 5.62 -6.18 -16.25
CA PRO A 47 5.67 -6.37 -14.80
C PRO A 47 6.13 -5.13 -14.03
N GLU A 48 7.15 -4.43 -14.55
CA GLU A 48 7.71 -3.24 -13.91
C GLU A 48 6.73 -2.07 -13.79
N GLN A 49 5.68 -2.02 -14.62
CA GLN A 49 4.62 -1.01 -14.52
C GLN A 49 3.42 -1.54 -13.72
N ARG A 50 3.13 -2.83 -13.88
CA ARG A 50 2.05 -3.53 -13.20
C ARG A 50 2.19 -3.44 -11.67
N GLN A 51 3.41 -3.51 -11.14
CA GLN A 51 3.67 -3.36 -9.72
C GLN A 51 3.11 -2.06 -9.13
N PHE A 52 3.14 -0.95 -9.88
CA PHE A 52 2.64 0.33 -9.38
C PHE A 52 1.12 0.32 -9.34
N LEU A 53 0.47 -0.28 -10.33
CA LEU A 53 -0.98 -0.38 -10.39
C LEU A 53 -1.57 -1.12 -9.18
N TYR A 54 -0.82 -2.05 -8.58
CA TYR A 54 -1.27 -2.83 -7.43
C TYR A 54 -0.93 -2.21 -6.08
N LEU A 55 -0.02 -1.24 -6.06
CA LEU A 55 0.47 -0.60 -4.86
C LEU A 55 -0.63 0.04 -3.98
N PRO A 56 -1.71 0.63 -4.54
CA PRO A 56 -2.82 1.14 -3.73
C PRO A 56 -3.47 0.08 -2.82
N PHE A 57 -3.50 -1.20 -3.22
CA PHE A 57 -4.03 -2.27 -2.36
C PHE A 57 -3.05 -2.61 -1.23
N MET A 58 -1.74 -2.60 -1.49
CA MET A 58 -0.70 -2.80 -0.48
C MET A 58 -0.71 -1.70 0.59
N HIS A 59 -1.06 -0.47 0.19
CA HIS A 59 -1.12 0.69 1.10
C HIS A 59 -2.45 0.81 1.86
N SER A 60 -3.46 0.00 1.54
CA SER A 60 -4.75 0.04 2.23
C SER A 60 -4.68 -0.59 3.62
N GLU A 61 -5.31 0.03 4.61
CA GLU A 61 -5.47 -0.56 5.95
C GLU A 61 -6.64 -1.56 6.02
N THR A 62 -7.15 -2.04 4.88
CA THR A 62 -8.25 -3.02 4.82
C THR A 62 -7.74 -4.45 4.61
N ARG A 63 -8.20 -5.40 5.42
CA ARG A 63 -7.80 -6.82 5.30
C ARG A 63 -8.07 -7.41 3.91
N ALA A 64 -9.24 -7.14 3.33
CA ALA A 64 -9.59 -7.65 2.00
C ALA A 64 -8.63 -7.15 0.91
N ASP A 65 -8.21 -5.88 0.99
CA ASP A 65 -7.24 -5.29 0.05
C ASP A 65 -5.86 -5.92 0.22
N GLN A 66 -5.45 -6.23 1.45
CA GLN A 66 -4.16 -6.87 1.72
C GLN A 66 -4.09 -8.30 1.16
N GLU A 67 -5.15 -9.10 1.34
CA GLU A 67 -5.22 -10.43 0.72
C GLU A 67 -5.21 -10.34 -0.81
N ARG A 68 -5.89 -9.32 -1.36
CA ARG A 68 -5.89 -9.08 -2.80
C ARG A 68 -4.51 -8.63 -3.29
N SER A 69 -3.82 -7.77 -2.55
CA SER A 69 -2.48 -7.30 -2.88
C SER A 69 -1.54 -8.49 -3.03
N VAL A 70 -1.51 -9.40 -2.06
CA VAL A 70 -0.71 -10.63 -2.15
C VAL A 70 -1.03 -11.42 -3.41
N ARG A 71 -2.31 -11.69 -3.70
CA ARG A 71 -2.71 -12.42 -4.92
C ARG A 71 -2.27 -11.73 -6.21
N LEU A 72 -2.31 -10.39 -6.25
CA LEU A 72 -1.90 -9.62 -7.42
C LEU A 72 -0.37 -9.65 -7.63
N TYR A 73 0.41 -9.69 -6.56
CA TYR A 73 1.88 -9.78 -6.64
C TYR A 73 2.41 -11.21 -6.80
N GLU A 74 1.57 -12.24 -6.62
CA GLU A 74 1.94 -13.65 -6.76
C GLU A 74 2.02 -14.07 -8.23
N GLN A 75 2.96 -13.48 -8.97
CA GLN A 75 3.22 -13.76 -10.38
C GLN A 75 4.67 -13.46 -10.77
N PRO A 76 5.18 -14.04 -11.88
CA PRO A 76 6.56 -13.86 -12.30
C PRO A 76 6.95 -12.40 -12.54
N GLY A 77 8.14 -12.02 -12.07
CA GLY A 77 8.70 -10.67 -12.24
C GLY A 77 8.24 -9.66 -11.18
N LEU A 78 7.50 -10.10 -10.16
CA LEU A 78 7.03 -9.28 -9.04
C LEU A 78 7.47 -9.80 -7.66
N GLU A 79 8.38 -10.77 -7.62
CA GLU A 79 8.81 -11.49 -6.41
C GLU A 79 9.39 -10.53 -5.35
N ASP A 80 10.13 -9.52 -5.79
CA ASP A 80 10.67 -8.47 -4.92
C ASP A 80 9.56 -7.62 -4.28
N ASN A 81 8.43 -7.41 -4.95
CA ASN A 81 7.28 -6.70 -4.38
C ASN A 81 6.41 -7.63 -3.54
N LEU A 82 6.35 -8.92 -3.87
CA LEU A 82 5.56 -9.92 -3.15
C LEU A 82 6.00 -10.03 -1.69
N ARG A 83 7.31 -9.95 -1.39
CA ARG A 83 7.79 -9.91 0.00
C ARG A 83 7.20 -8.74 0.79
N TYR A 84 7.06 -7.57 0.15
CA TYR A 84 6.46 -6.39 0.79
C TYR A 84 4.95 -6.55 0.92
N ALA A 85 4.27 -7.16 -0.07
CA ALA A 85 2.85 -7.45 0.02
C ALA A 85 2.53 -8.36 1.22
N HIS A 86 3.34 -9.41 1.45
CA HIS A 86 3.22 -10.26 2.63
C HIS A 86 3.45 -9.48 3.92
N HIS A 87 4.53 -8.68 3.99
CA HIS A 87 4.83 -7.87 5.16
C HIS A 87 3.69 -6.91 5.50
N HIS A 88 3.16 -6.15 4.53
CA HIS A 88 2.04 -5.24 4.75
C HIS A 88 0.78 -5.96 5.21
N ARG A 89 0.46 -7.11 4.60
CA ARG A 89 -0.68 -7.94 5.00
C ARG A 89 -0.54 -8.38 6.45
N ASP A 90 0.64 -8.81 6.85
CA ASP A 90 0.88 -9.32 8.19
C ASP A 90 0.81 -8.20 9.25
N LEU A 91 1.23 -6.98 8.92
CA LEU A 91 1.00 -5.80 9.76
C LEU A 91 -0.49 -5.49 9.92
N ILE A 92 -1.26 -5.47 8.84
CA ILE A 92 -2.71 -5.23 8.92
C ILE A 92 -3.42 -6.39 9.62
N ARG A 93 -2.95 -7.63 9.48
CA ARG A 93 -3.48 -8.77 10.24
C ARG A 93 -3.23 -8.62 11.75
N ARG A 94 -2.04 -8.14 12.13
CA ARG A 94 -1.62 -7.96 13.54
C ARG A 94 -2.26 -6.75 14.20
N PHE A 95 -2.21 -5.58 13.55
CA PHE A 95 -2.58 -4.30 14.15
C PHE A 95 -3.89 -3.72 13.61
N GLY A 96 -4.40 -4.23 12.48
CA GLY A 96 -5.58 -3.67 11.80
C GLY A 96 -5.31 -2.35 11.05
N ARG A 97 -4.09 -1.83 11.12
CA ARG A 97 -3.65 -0.55 10.56
C ARG A 97 -2.12 -0.51 10.48
N PHE A 98 -1.57 0.53 9.87
CA PHE A 98 -0.13 0.78 9.87
C PHE A 98 0.29 1.66 11.06
N PRO A 99 1.05 1.14 12.03
CA PRO A 99 1.36 1.90 13.25
C PRO A 99 2.17 3.18 12.99
N HIS A 100 3.05 3.20 11.98
CA HIS A 100 3.83 4.40 11.64
C HIS A 100 2.96 5.58 11.19
N ARG A 101 1.72 5.33 10.75
CA ARG A 101 0.77 6.38 10.36
C ARG A 101 -0.02 6.96 11.54
N ASN A 102 0.13 6.39 12.74
CA ASN A 102 -0.69 6.78 13.91
C ASN A 102 -0.52 8.26 14.25
N ALA A 103 0.71 8.76 14.36
CA ALA A 103 0.95 10.17 14.65
C ALA A 103 0.39 11.10 13.55
N ILE A 104 0.53 10.71 12.28
CA ILE A 104 0.05 11.49 11.14
C ILE A 104 -1.49 11.62 11.18
N PHE A 105 -2.19 10.55 11.54
CA PHE A 105 -3.65 10.55 11.63
C PHE A 105 -4.18 10.93 13.03
N GLY A 106 -3.33 11.39 13.95
CA GLY A 106 -3.75 11.74 15.32
C GLY A 106 -4.29 10.55 16.14
N ARG A 107 -3.89 9.32 15.77
CA ARG A 107 -4.29 8.09 16.47
C ARG A 107 -3.35 7.82 17.64
N VAL A 108 -3.90 7.37 18.76
CA VAL A 108 -3.10 6.87 19.89
C VAL A 108 -2.59 5.47 19.57
N SER A 109 -1.28 5.27 19.68
CA SER A 109 -0.65 3.94 19.55
C SER A 109 -0.89 3.11 20.81
N THR A 110 -1.19 1.83 20.62
CA THR A 110 -1.22 0.82 21.69
C THR A 110 0.19 0.48 22.17
N PRO A 111 0.35 -0.14 23.36
CA PRO A 111 1.65 -0.61 23.83
C PRO A 111 2.34 -1.55 22.83
N ASP A 112 1.60 -2.47 22.21
CA ASP A 112 2.14 -3.41 21.23
C ASP A 112 2.61 -2.72 19.95
N GLU A 113 1.87 -1.70 19.49
CA GLU A 113 2.27 -0.87 18.36
C GLU A 113 3.54 -0.08 18.67
N LEU A 114 3.68 0.47 19.88
CA LEU A 114 4.88 1.19 20.31
C LEU A 114 6.09 0.27 20.41
N ALA A 115 5.92 -0.92 20.99
CA ALA A 115 6.98 -1.93 21.07
C ALA A 115 7.45 -2.36 19.67
N TYR A 116 6.51 -2.58 18.74
CA TYR A 116 6.83 -2.87 17.35
C TYR A 116 7.60 -1.72 16.68
N LEU A 117 7.14 -0.48 16.83
CA LEU A 117 7.79 0.71 16.25
C LEU A 117 9.20 0.96 16.80
N ALA A 118 9.52 0.45 17.99
CA ALA A 118 10.84 0.52 18.60
C ALA A 118 11.77 -0.67 18.24
N SER A 119 11.25 -1.67 17.52
CA SER A 119 12.01 -2.87 17.13
C SER A 119 12.76 -2.69 15.82
N SER A 120 13.74 -3.57 15.55
CA SER A 120 14.44 -3.62 14.26
C SER A 120 13.57 -4.05 13.09
N GLU A 121 12.38 -4.56 13.35
CA GLU A 121 11.41 -5.02 12.34
C GLU A 121 10.43 -3.91 11.93
N ALA A 122 10.57 -2.72 12.51
CA ALA A 122 9.64 -1.61 12.30
C ALA A 122 9.64 -1.11 10.84
N PHE A 123 8.46 -1.09 10.25
CA PHE A 123 8.20 -0.42 8.98
C PHE A 123 7.77 1.03 9.18
N HIS A 124 8.52 1.95 8.56
CA HIS A 124 8.36 3.40 8.73
C HIS A 124 7.87 4.16 7.49
N GLY A 125 7.57 3.46 6.38
CA GLY A 125 7.16 4.07 5.11
C GLY A 125 8.29 4.19 4.10
#